data_AF-A0A8H8XPG9-F1
#
_entry.id   AF-A0A8H8XPG9-F1
#
_cell.length_a   1.000
_cell.length_b   1.000
_cell.length_c   1.000
_cell.angle_alpha   90.00
_cell.angle_beta   90.00
_cell.angle_gamma   90.00
#
_symmetry.space_group_name_H-M   'P 1'
#
loop_
_entity.id
_entity.type
_entity.pdbx_description
1 polymer ?
#
loop_
_entity_poly.entity_id
_entity_poly.type
_entity_poly.pdbx_seq_one_letter_code
_entity_poly.pdbx_strand_id
1 'polypeptide(L)'
;MTAEEQIIAYSKQGLSKAAAAALMGMTEYSFAQALGVMGFKWPPSRVGRLVIDGVEGTIADHAKRLGVTRYALRGRLRRTGDHPVTEQVYTPVSDEEVDKFIQLRLDGVPAWQAAQMIGRPYNSLRKHAAKRPGYNKALSKVKRKRRSPEELANRNQGFLPPKEEPGDEAA
;
A
#
# COMPACT_ATOMS: atom_id res chain seq x y z
N MET A 1 23.72 -23.09 5.65
CA MET A 1 22.34 -23.08 5.13
C MET A 1 22.41 -22.53 3.72
N THR A 2 21.94 -23.29 2.73
CA THR A 2 21.96 -22.84 1.33
C THR A 2 20.80 -21.88 1.06
N ALA A 3 20.88 -21.07 0.01
CA ALA A 3 19.79 -20.18 -0.40
C ALA A 3 18.49 -20.97 -0.67
N GLU A 4 18.59 -22.17 -1.24
CA GLU A 4 17.45 -23.06 -1.49
C GLU A 4 16.78 -23.53 -0.19
N GLU A 5 17.56 -23.97 0.80
CA GLU A 5 17.05 -24.36 2.11
C GLU A 5 16.32 -23.21 2.81
N GLN A 6 16.85 -22.00 2.66
CA GLN A 6 16.29 -20.79 3.25
C GLN A 6 14.96 -20.39 2.60
N ILE A 7 14.86 -20.49 1.28
CA ILE A 7 13.62 -20.31 0.50
C ILE A 7 12.54 -21.31 0.93
N ILE A 8 12.91 -22.59 1.08
CA ILE A 8 12.00 -23.64 1.55
C ILE A 8 11.55 -23.36 2.98
N ALA A 9 12.46 -22.94 3.87
CA ALA A 9 12.15 -22.58 5.24
C ALA A 9 11.15 -21.41 5.30
N TYR A 10 11.36 -20.36 4.51
CA TYR A 10 10.44 -19.22 4.45
C TYR A 10 9.06 -19.61 3.91
N SER A 11 9.01 -20.46 2.89
CA SER A 11 7.76 -21.02 2.38
C SER A 11 7.01 -21.82 3.47
N LYS A 12 7.72 -22.65 4.25
CA LYS A 12 7.13 -23.43 5.36
C LYS A 12 6.63 -22.55 6.51
N GLN A 13 7.33 -21.45 6.79
CA GLN A 13 6.91 -20.43 7.76
C GLN A 13 5.67 -19.64 7.30
N GLY A 14 5.22 -19.82 6.05
CA GLY A 14 4.03 -19.15 5.53
C GLY A 14 4.26 -17.69 5.16
N LEU A 15 5.53 -17.28 4.98
CA LEU A 15 5.87 -15.94 4.52
C LEU A 15 5.29 -15.68 3.13
N SER A 16 4.86 -14.44 2.91
CA SER A 16 4.49 -14.01 1.57
C SER A 16 5.72 -13.99 0.67
N LYS A 17 5.51 -14.16 -0.64
CA LYS A 17 6.60 -14.10 -1.63
C LYS A 17 7.38 -12.78 -1.55
N ALA A 18 6.67 -11.66 -1.35
CA ALA A 18 7.27 -10.34 -1.19
C ALA A 18 8.09 -10.23 0.11
N ALA A 19 7.61 -10.78 1.23
CA ALA A 19 8.35 -10.78 2.49
C ALA A 19 9.62 -11.64 2.41
N ALA A 20 9.53 -12.83 1.79
CA ALA A 20 10.69 -13.67 1.55
C ALA A 20 11.73 -13.00 0.62
N ALA A 21 11.27 -12.33 -0.44
CA ALA A 21 12.16 -11.56 -1.33
C ALA A 21 12.91 -10.45 -0.57
N ALA A 22 12.19 -9.69 0.26
CA ALA A 22 12.78 -8.63 1.09
C ALA A 22 13.82 -9.17 2.09
N LEU A 23 13.55 -10.31 2.73
CA LEU A 23 14.49 -10.96 3.65
C LEU A 23 15.78 -11.43 2.96
N MET A 24 15.71 -11.74 1.67
CA MET A 24 16.89 -12.09 0.87
C MET A 24 17.52 -10.87 0.17
N GLY A 25 17.12 -9.65 0.53
CA GLY A 25 17.70 -8.42 0.00
C GLY A 25 17.42 -8.21 -1.50
N MET A 26 16.33 -8.76 -2.02
CA MET A 26 16.04 -8.74 -3.45
C MET A 26 14.60 -8.32 -3.76
N THR A 27 14.36 -7.88 -4.99
CA THR A 27 13.01 -7.50 -5.45
C THR A 27 12.14 -8.74 -5.63
N GLU A 28 10.81 -8.57 -5.55
CA GLU A 28 9.87 -9.67 -5.79
C GLU A 28 10.02 -10.27 -7.20
N TYR A 29 10.38 -9.45 -8.19
CA TYR A 29 10.63 -9.89 -9.56
C TYR A 29 11.88 -10.76 -9.68
N SER A 30 13.01 -10.31 -9.15
CA SER A 30 14.26 -11.09 -9.15
C SER A 30 14.10 -12.38 -8.35
N PHE A 31 13.37 -12.34 -7.24
CA PHE A 31 13.03 -13.54 -6.48
C PHE A 31 12.16 -14.50 -7.30
N ALA A 32 11.16 -13.98 -8.02
CA ALA A 32 10.34 -14.80 -8.92
C ALA A 32 11.15 -15.50 -10.01
N GLN A 33 12.14 -14.83 -10.58
CA GLN A 33 13.05 -15.43 -11.56
C GLN A 33 13.91 -16.53 -10.94
N ALA A 34 14.50 -16.27 -9.76
CA ALA A 34 15.29 -17.26 -9.04
C ALA A 34 14.48 -18.54 -8.75
N LEU A 35 13.24 -18.38 -8.27
CA LEU A 35 12.29 -19.48 -8.08
C LEU A 35 12.02 -20.25 -9.38
N GLY A 36 11.90 -19.54 -10.51
CA GLY A 36 11.72 -20.15 -11.83
C GLY A 36 12.91 -21.00 -12.26
N VAL A 37 14.14 -20.51 -12.06
CA VAL A 37 15.38 -21.26 -12.36
C VAL A 37 15.49 -22.52 -11.50
N MET A 38 15.11 -22.44 -10.22
CA MET A 38 15.11 -23.58 -9.29
C MET A 38 13.92 -24.53 -9.49
N GLY A 39 12.98 -24.22 -10.41
CA GLY A 39 11.75 -24.99 -10.59
C GLY A 39 10.83 -25.00 -9.36
N PHE A 40 11.04 -24.11 -8.40
CA PHE A 40 10.28 -24.06 -7.16
C PHE A 40 9.02 -23.19 -7.32
N LYS A 41 7.85 -23.81 -7.17
CA LYS A 41 6.58 -23.07 -7.19
C LYS A 41 6.25 -22.54 -5.79
N TRP A 42 6.37 -21.23 -5.60
CA TRP A 42 5.98 -20.60 -4.33
C TRP A 42 4.50 -20.88 -4.03
N PRO A 43 4.17 -21.41 -2.83
CA PRO A 43 2.78 -21.67 -2.50
C PRO A 43 2.01 -20.34 -2.42
N PRO A 44 0.71 -20.34 -2.75
CA PRO A 44 -0.12 -19.16 -2.56
C PRO A 44 -0.02 -18.71 -1.09
N SER A 45 0.23 -17.42 -0.90
CA SER A 45 0.46 -16.82 0.42
C SER A 45 -0.65 -17.21 1.39
N ARG A 46 -0.28 -17.65 2.60
CA ARG A 46 -1.22 -17.88 3.71
C ARG A 46 -1.70 -16.58 4.36
N VAL A 47 -1.08 -15.45 4.01
CA VAL A 47 -1.49 -14.12 4.46
C VAL A 47 -2.90 -13.82 3.91
N GLY A 48 -3.87 -13.68 4.81
CA GLY A 48 -5.29 -13.52 4.47
C GLY A 48 -6.16 -14.75 4.70
N ARG A 49 -5.66 -15.76 5.43
CA ARG A 49 -6.51 -16.79 6.04
C ARG A 49 -7.26 -16.22 7.24
N LEU A 50 -8.51 -16.62 7.35
CA LEU A 50 -9.49 -16.22 8.34
C LEU A 50 -10.25 -17.45 8.80
N VAL A 51 -10.62 -17.44 10.08
CA VAL A 51 -11.52 -18.43 10.64
C VAL A 51 -12.93 -17.91 10.48
N ILE A 52 -13.75 -18.58 9.67
CA ILE A 52 -15.20 -18.33 9.56
C ILE A 52 -15.88 -19.64 9.92
N ASP A 53 -16.85 -19.59 10.83
CA ASP A 53 -17.61 -20.77 11.27
C ASP A 53 -16.72 -21.95 11.70
N GLY A 54 -15.61 -21.65 12.39
CA GLY A 54 -14.64 -22.65 12.89
C GLY A 54 -13.72 -23.26 11.83
N VAL A 55 -13.76 -22.78 10.58
CA VAL A 55 -12.90 -23.27 9.49
C VAL A 55 -11.86 -22.22 9.14
N GLU A 56 -10.58 -22.59 9.17
CA GLU A 56 -9.50 -21.72 8.70
C GLU A 56 -9.34 -21.83 7.18
N GLY A 57 -9.40 -20.71 6.47
CA GLY A 57 -9.28 -20.68 5.01
C GLY A 57 -9.16 -19.27 4.48
N THR A 58 -8.87 -19.10 3.19
CA THR A 58 -8.88 -17.77 2.58
C THR A 58 -10.32 -17.28 2.37
N ILE A 59 -10.52 -15.97 2.15
CA ILE A 59 -11.83 -15.44 1.71
C ILE A 59 -12.34 -16.18 0.47
N ALA A 60 -11.45 -16.59 -0.44
CA ALA A 60 -11.84 -17.32 -1.64
C ALA A 60 -12.38 -18.72 -1.32
N ASP A 61 -11.72 -19.43 -0.40
CA ASP A 61 -12.13 -20.78 0.01
C ASP A 61 -13.48 -20.75 0.72
N HIS A 62 -13.65 -19.80 1.63
CA HIS A 62 -14.90 -19.56 2.35
C HIS A 62 -16.03 -19.14 1.41
N ALA A 63 -15.75 -18.24 0.46
CA ALA A 63 -16.74 -17.81 -0.52
C ALA A 63 -17.23 -18.99 -1.38
N LYS A 64 -16.30 -19.86 -1.82
CA LYS A 64 -16.62 -21.07 -2.57
C LYS A 64 -17.46 -22.05 -1.74
N ARG A 65 -17.09 -22.29 -0.48
CA ARG A 65 -17.80 -23.20 0.43
C ARG A 65 -19.22 -22.71 0.75
N LEU A 66 -19.40 -21.40 0.90
CA LEU A 66 -20.68 -20.76 1.19
C LEU A 66 -21.52 -20.48 -0.07
N GLY A 67 -21.02 -20.79 -1.27
CA GLY A 67 -21.73 -20.52 -2.52
C GLY A 67 -21.93 -19.03 -2.83
N VAL A 68 -21.08 -18.15 -2.31
CA VAL A 68 -21.18 -16.69 -2.47
C VAL A 68 -19.95 -16.12 -3.19
N THR A 69 -20.05 -14.88 -3.67
CA THR A 69 -18.88 -14.19 -4.23
C THR A 69 -17.96 -13.68 -3.12
N ARG A 70 -16.65 -13.57 -3.42
CA ARG A 70 -15.65 -12.98 -2.49
C ARG A 70 -16.04 -11.59 -2.00
N TYR A 71 -16.69 -10.80 -2.86
CA TYR A 71 -17.14 -9.46 -2.53
C TYR A 71 -18.32 -9.47 -1.55
N ALA A 72 -19.31 -10.34 -1.78
CA ALA A 72 -20.45 -10.52 -0.88
C ALA A 72 -19.98 -11.00 0.51
N LEU A 73 -19.04 -11.95 0.54
CA LEU A 73 -18.45 -12.44 1.80
C LEU A 73 -17.70 -11.32 2.55
N ARG A 74 -16.85 -10.54 1.86
CA ARG A 74 -16.19 -9.36 2.47
C ARG A 74 -17.19 -8.36 3.02
N GLY A 75 -18.28 -8.12 2.29
CA GLY A 75 -19.37 -7.24 2.72
C GLY A 75 -20.07 -7.76 3.97
N ARG A 76 -20.30 -9.07 4.07
CA ARG A 76 -20.89 -9.73 5.25
C ARG A 76 -19.97 -9.64 6.47
N LEU A 77 -18.71 -10.01 6.32
CA LEU A 77 -17.70 -9.91 7.39
C LEU A 77 -17.54 -8.48 7.90
N ARG A 78 -17.59 -7.50 7.00
CA ARG A 78 -17.54 -6.07 7.37
C ARG A 78 -18.76 -5.62 8.18
N ARG A 79 -19.92 -6.26 8.02
CA ARG A 79 -21.13 -5.94 8.79
C ARG A 79 -21.19 -6.69 10.13
N THR A 80 -20.65 -7.91 10.19
CA THR A 80 -20.69 -8.75 11.42
C THR A 80 -19.55 -8.45 12.39
N GLY A 81 -18.49 -7.77 11.97
CA GLY A 81 -17.38 -7.39 12.86
C GLY A 81 -16.30 -8.46 13.03
N ASP A 82 -16.46 -9.63 12.40
CA ASP A 82 -15.47 -10.73 12.41
C ASP A 82 -14.28 -10.46 11.48
N HIS A 83 -13.56 -9.37 11.73
CA HIS A 83 -12.24 -9.15 11.17
C HIS A 83 -11.19 -9.28 12.27
N PRO A 84 -10.00 -9.82 12.01
CA PRO A 84 -8.80 -9.39 12.71
C PRO A 84 -8.58 -7.93 12.30
N VAL A 85 -9.21 -7.02 13.05
CA VAL A 85 -9.04 -5.59 12.86
C VAL A 85 -7.62 -5.28 13.33
N THR A 86 -6.67 -5.14 12.39
CA THR A 86 -5.61 -4.16 12.65
C THR A 86 -6.34 -2.85 12.89
N GLU A 87 -6.44 -2.42 14.16
CA GLU A 87 -7.04 -1.16 14.55
C GLU A 87 -6.32 -0.04 13.80
N GLN A 88 -6.81 0.28 12.60
CA GLN A 88 -6.52 1.55 11.99
C GLN A 88 -7.27 2.54 12.84
N VAL A 89 -6.58 3.10 13.85
CA VAL A 89 -7.06 4.20 14.66
C VAL A 89 -7.48 5.30 13.69
N TYR A 90 -8.78 5.39 13.46
CA TYR A 90 -9.35 6.42 12.60
C TYR A 90 -9.23 7.72 13.37
N THR A 91 -8.13 8.44 13.16
CA THR A 91 -8.07 9.82 13.63
C THR A 91 -8.92 10.66 12.66
N PRO A 92 -10.00 11.29 13.13
CA PRO A 92 -10.77 12.20 12.30
C PRO A 92 -9.85 13.33 11.80
N VAL A 93 -10.03 13.71 10.54
CA VAL A 93 -9.33 14.84 9.95
C VAL A 93 -9.95 16.12 10.49
N SER A 94 -9.14 16.96 11.13
CA SER A 94 -9.55 18.26 11.64
C SER A 94 -9.73 19.27 10.51
N ASP A 95 -10.56 20.28 10.76
CA ASP A 95 -10.80 21.36 9.82
C ASP A 95 -9.53 22.19 9.54
N GLU A 96 -8.67 22.37 10.53
CA GLU A 96 -7.37 23.06 10.39
C GLU A 96 -6.43 22.32 9.43
N GLU A 97 -6.37 20.99 9.51
CA GLU A 97 -5.58 20.16 8.58
C GLU A 97 -6.11 20.28 7.15
N VAL A 98 -7.43 20.38 6.98
CA VAL A 98 -8.05 20.57 5.67
C VAL A 98 -7.71 21.95 5.11
N ASP A 99 -7.80 23.00 5.92
CA ASP A 99 -7.56 24.37 5.45
C ASP A 99 -6.06 24.57 5.14
N LYS A 100 -5.16 23.99 5.94
CA LYS A 100 -3.72 23.95 5.66
C LYS A 100 -3.43 23.19 4.36
N PHE A 101 -4.11 22.07 4.12
CA PHE A 101 -4.01 21.34 2.86
C PHE A 101 -4.46 22.20 1.67
N ILE A 102 -5.58 22.91 1.80
CA ILE A 102 -6.10 23.79 0.74
C ILE A 102 -5.11 24.92 0.46
N GLN A 103 -4.56 25.57 1.48
CA GLN A 103 -3.60 26.65 1.32
C GLN A 103 -2.35 26.18 0.55
N LEU A 104 -1.75 25.06 0.95
CA LEU A 104 -0.61 24.47 0.23
C LEU A 104 -0.93 24.17 -1.24
N ARG A 105 -2.16 23.73 -1.54
CA ARG A 105 -2.62 23.51 -2.91
C ARG A 105 -2.73 24.81 -3.70
N LEU A 106 -3.17 25.90 -3.07
CA LEU A 106 -3.26 27.22 -3.68
C LEU A 106 -1.88 27.83 -3.93
N ASP A 107 -0.92 27.56 -3.04
CA ASP A 107 0.49 27.93 -3.18
C ASP A 107 1.23 27.12 -4.26
N GLY A 108 0.52 26.19 -4.92
CA GLY A 108 1.04 25.42 -6.05
C GLY A 108 1.74 24.12 -5.66
N VAL A 109 1.67 23.71 -4.38
CA VAL A 109 2.25 22.43 -3.92
C VAL A 109 1.44 21.25 -4.50
N PRO A 110 2.12 20.21 -5.02
CA PRO A 110 1.47 18.97 -5.44
C PRO A 110 0.66 18.34 -4.30
N ALA A 111 -0.50 17.75 -4.65
CA ALA A 111 -1.45 17.29 -3.64
C ALA A 111 -0.92 16.15 -2.75
N TRP A 112 -0.08 15.28 -3.29
CA TRP A 112 0.54 14.20 -2.51
C TRP A 112 1.54 14.77 -1.50
N GLN A 113 2.34 15.76 -1.91
CA GLN A 113 3.35 16.39 -1.07
C GLN A 113 2.70 17.22 0.04
N ALA A 114 1.66 17.98 -0.28
CA ALA A 114 0.87 18.71 0.71
C ALA A 114 0.27 17.76 1.77
N ALA A 115 -0.20 16.57 1.37
CA ALA A 115 -0.70 15.57 2.31
C ALA A 115 0.40 14.95 3.18
N GLN A 116 1.59 14.71 2.61
CA GLN A 116 2.76 14.26 3.36
C GLN A 116 3.22 15.29 4.41
N MET A 117 3.27 16.57 4.05
CA MET A 117 3.63 17.66 4.98
C MET A 117 2.68 17.77 6.18
N ILE A 118 1.44 17.32 6.03
CA ILE A 118 0.43 17.30 7.09
C ILE A 118 0.45 15.96 7.86
N GLY A 119 1.14 14.94 7.35
CA GLY A 119 1.19 13.61 7.96
C GLY A 119 -0.09 12.81 7.78
N ARG A 120 -0.89 13.10 6.74
CA ARG A 120 -2.19 12.45 6.52
C ARG A 120 -2.29 11.75 5.18
N PRO A 121 -3.11 10.69 5.08
CA PRO A 121 -3.40 10.07 3.80
C PRO A 121 -4.07 11.06 2.85
N TYR A 122 -3.51 11.20 1.64
CA TYR A 122 -4.02 12.09 0.60
C TYR A 122 -5.53 11.94 0.35
N ASN A 123 -6.01 10.69 0.27
CA ASN A 123 -7.43 10.42 0.00
C ASN A 123 -8.36 10.93 1.10
N SER A 124 -7.89 10.98 2.35
CA SER A 124 -8.66 11.54 3.47
C SER A 124 -8.77 13.06 3.30
N LEU A 125 -7.65 13.78 3.21
CA LEU A 125 -7.63 15.24 3.03
C LEU A 125 -8.38 15.68 1.77
N ARG A 126 -8.23 14.96 0.65
CA ARG A 126 -8.93 15.27 -0.60
C ARG A 126 -10.45 15.20 -0.45
N LYS A 127 -10.97 14.17 0.23
CA LYS A 127 -12.42 14.00 0.43
C LYS A 127 -13.00 15.10 1.30
N HIS A 128 -12.27 15.54 2.32
CA HIS A 128 -12.71 16.63 3.19
C HIS A 128 -12.60 17.99 2.48
N ALA A 129 -11.47 18.27 1.81
CA ALA A 129 -11.28 19.50 1.04
C ALA A 129 -12.33 19.66 -0.09
N ALA A 130 -12.70 18.57 -0.77
CA ALA A 130 -13.73 18.61 -1.82
C ALA A 130 -15.12 19.02 -1.32
N LYS A 131 -15.40 18.90 -0.02
CA LYS A 131 -16.65 19.35 0.60
C LYS A 131 -16.65 20.84 0.93
N ARG A 132 -15.48 21.50 0.95
CA ARG A 132 -15.38 22.93 1.25
C ARG A 132 -15.96 23.75 0.08
N PRO A 133 -16.88 24.70 0.34
CA PRO A 133 -17.44 25.53 -0.71
C PRO A 133 -16.34 26.35 -1.39
N GLY A 134 -16.37 26.40 -2.72
CA GLY A 134 -15.41 27.18 -3.51
C GLY A 134 -14.03 26.55 -3.72
N TYR A 135 -13.69 25.44 -3.05
CA TYR A 135 -12.39 24.77 -3.20
C TYR A 135 -12.06 24.42 -4.65
N ASN A 136 -13.00 23.78 -5.37
CA ASN A 136 -12.78 23.40 -6.77
C ASN A 136 -12.59 24.63 -7.69
N LYS A 137 -13.26 25.75 -7.38
CA LYS A 137 -13.16 27.01 -8.15
C LYS A 137 -11.86 27.76 -7.84
N ALA A 138 -11.36 27.67 -6.62
CA ALA A 138 -10.05 28.22 -6.26
C ALA A 138 -8.92 27.39 -6.90
N LEU A 139 -9.05 26.07 -6.88
CA LEU A 139 -8.04 25.16 -7.42
C LEU A 139 -7.94 25.14 -8.95
N SER A 140 -9.02 25.50 -9.66
CA SER A 140 -8.98 25.65 -11.12
C SER A 140 -8.19 26.88 -11.58
N LYS A 141 -8.02 27.88 -10.71
CA LYS A 141 -7.22 29.08 -10.98
C LYS A 141 -5.73 28.87 -10.73
N VAL A 142 -5.38 27.90 -9.89
CA VAL A 142 -3.98 27.54 -9.64
C VAL A 142 -3.41 26.98 -10.94
N LYS A 143 -2.36 27.62 -11.47
CA LYS A 143 -1.63 27.13 -12.64
C LYS A 143 -1.12 25.74 -12.29
N ARG A 144 -1.80 24.71 -12.81
CA ARG A 144 -1.36 23.32 -12.64
C ARG A 144 0.06 23.25 -13.19
N LYS A 145 1.07 23.20 -12.32
CA LYS A 145 2.37 22.68 -12.72
C LYS A 145 2.06 21.28 -13.23
N ARG A 146 2.06 21.12 -14.56
CA ARG A 146 2.08 19.81 -15.19
C ARG A 146 3.19 19.05 -14.48
N ARG A 147 2.91 17.80 -14.08
CA ARG A 147 3.83 16.91 -13.33
C ARG A 147 5.27 17.19 -13.74
N SER A 148 6.16 17.38 -12.78
CA SER A 148 7.56 17.62 -13.12
C SER A 148 8.06 16.46 -14.01
N PRO A 149 9.03 16.70 -14.90
CA PRO A 149 9.63 15.63 -15.69
C PRO A 149 10.08 14.45 -14.82
N GLU A 150 10.56 14.72 -13.60
CA GLU A 150 10.92 13.73 -12.58
C GLU A 150 9.73 12.89 -12.08
N GLU A 151 8.55 13.48 -11.83
CA GLU A 151 7.34 12.73 -11.43
C GLU A 151 6.83 11.80 -12.54
N LEU A 152 7.03 12.16 -13.80
CA LEU A 152 6.70 11.30 -14.94
C LEU A 152 7.72 10.16 -15.11
N ALA A 153 9.01 10.42 -14.85
CA ALA A 153 10.06 9.41 -14.85
C ALA A 153 9.85 8.38 -13.71
N ASN A 154 9.54 8.84 -12.49
CA ASN A 154 9.29 7.99 -11.32
C ASN A 154 7.98 7.19 -11.38
N ARG A 155 7.09 7.50 -12.32
CA ARG A 155 5.88 6.70 -12.56
C ARG A 155 6.13 5.50 -13.47
N ASN A 156 7.10 5.60 -14.38
CA ASN A 156 7.47 4.52 -15.29
C ASN A 156 8.62 3.65 -14.74
N GLN A 157 9.37 4.15 -13.77
CA GLN A 157 10.30 3.36 -12.98
C GLN A 157 9.59 2.98 -11.68
N GLY A 158 9.21 1.71 -11.51
CA GLY A 158 8.65 1.24 -10.25
C GLY A 158 9.55 1.68 -9.09
N PHE A 159 8.95 2.28 -8.07
CA PHE A 159 9.52 2.76 -6.80
C PHE A 159 10.94 2.22 -6.53
N LEU A 160 11.96 2.96 -7.00
CA LEU A 160 13.34 2.75 -6.57
C LEU A 160 13.55 3.62 -5.34
N PRO A 161 13.96 3.05 -4.19
CA PRO A 161 14.28 3.84 -3.01
C PRO A 161 15.41 4.83 -3.33
N PRO A 162 15.47 5.97 -2.62
CA PRO A 162 16.55 6.94 -2.82
C PRO A 162 17.90 6.27 -2.64
N LYS A 163 18.79 6.42 -3.61
CA LYS A 163 20.20 6.07 -3.45
C LYS A 163 20.74 6.97 -2.35
N GLU A 164 21.17 6.36 -1.25
CA GLU A 164 22.01 7.03 -0.26
C GLU A 164 23.25 7.52 -1.01
N GLU A 165 23.41 8.85 -1.10
CA GLU A 165 24.65 9.45 -1.56
C GLU A 165 25.73 9.09 -0.52
N PRO A 166 26.92 8.63 -0.95
CA PRO A 166 28.01 8.38 -0.03
C PRO A 166 28.36 9.72 0.62
N GLY A 167 28.22 9.80 1.94
CA GLY A 167 28.65 10.95 2.70
C GLY A 167 30.12 11.22 2.42
N ASP A 168 30.42 12.44 1.98
CA ASP A 168 31.75 13.00 2.02
C ASP A 168 32.20 13.05 3.49
N GLU A 169 32.88 12.00 3.93
CA GLU A 169 33.77 12.05 5.09
C GLU A 169 35.01 12.85 4.65
N ALA A 170 34.88 14.17 4.79
CA ALA A 170 36.00 15.09 4.75
C ALA A 170 36.56 15.27 6.17
N ALA A 171 37.89 15.05 6.26
CA ALA A 171 38.84 15.32 7.35
C ALA A 171 39.06 14.23 8.41
#